data_AF-A0A6N4VYK0-F1
#
_entry.id   AF-A0A6N4VYK0-F1
#
_cell.length_a   1.000
_cell.length_b   1.000
_cell.length_c   1.000
_cell.angle_alpha   90.00
_cell.angle_beta   90.00
_cell.angle_gamma   90.00
#
_symmetry.space_group_name_H-M   'P 1'
#
loop_
_entity.id
_entity.type
_entity.pdbx_description
1 polymer ?
#
loop_
_entity_poly.entity_id
_entity_poly.type
_entity_poly.pdbx_seq_one_letter_code
_entity_poly.pdbx_strand_id
1 'polypeptide(L)'
;MFESTESGFYQRILPPGTPPPLQVIDCRPDEFTARIATAVDYRFDLSNEIPLRLSVLRAADDEYIVVVLLHHICTDEWSDGPFLDDLNRAYRGRVAGDRSGLPPLPVQYADFTLWQQRVLDQVGERQAEFWRRTLAGAPDEMTLPTDRARPARPSGRAAPSRWSLRLNSWRPCGSWRRTAGEHADAGAHRGRRAAAPSGRGRGHRARHTGGRS
;
A
#
# COMPACT_ATOMS: atom_id res chain seq x y z
N MET A 1 -1.96 -10.92 15.93
CA MET A 1 -3.36 -10.41 16.00
C MET A 1 -3.34 -9.01 16.59
N PHE A 2 -4.36 -8.22 16.28
CA PHE A 2 -4.50 -6.82 16.69
C PHE A 2 -5.84 -6.65 17.41
N GLU A 3 -5.77 -6.46 18.72
CA GLU A 3 -6.93 -6.43 19.60
C GLU A 3 -7.14 -5.01 20.14
N SER A 4 -8.39 -4.71 20.48
CA SER A 4 -8.78 -3.45 21.13
C SER A 4 -9.35 -3.73 22.51
N THR A 5 -8.87 -3.00 23.51
CA THR A 5 -9.47 -2.84 24.84
C THR A 5 -10.02 -1.43 25.01
N GLU A 6 -10.67 -1.17 26.14
CA GLU A 6 -11.01 0.19 26.57
C GLU A 6 -9.79 1.11 26.68
N SER A 7 -8.60 0.54 26.93
CA SER A 7 -7.32 1.26 27.06
C SER A 7 -6.58 1.47 25.74
N GLY A 8 -7.04 0.92 24.62
CA GLY A 8 -6.45 1.14 23.29
C GLY A 8 -6.23 -0.14 22.48
N PHE A 9 -5.39 -0.06 21.46
CA PHE A 9 -5.05 -1.17 20.59
C PHE A 9 -3.71 -1.79 20.96
N TYR A 10 -3.58 -3.11 20.89
CA TYR A 10 -2.31 -3.81 21.13
C TYR A 10 -2.08 -4.95 20.14
N GLN A 11 -0.81 -5.31 19.99
CA GLN A 11 -0.37 -6.45 19.19
C GLN A 11 -0.25 -7.69 20.07
N ARG A 12 -1.03 -8.73 19.78
CA ARG A 12 -0.84 -10.07 20.35
C ARG A 12 0.09 -10.89 19.45
N ILE A 13 1.29 -11.15 19.95
CA ILE A 13 2.29 -12.02 19.31
C ILE A 13 1.99 -13.46 19.69
N LEU A 14 1.81 -14.31 18.69
CA LEU A 14 1.55 -15.73 18.90
C LEU A 14 2.86 -16.50 19.14
N PRO A 15 2.81 -17.68 19.79
CA PRO A 15 3.98 -18.54 19.95
C PRO A 15 4.65 -18.85 18.59
N PRO A 16 6.00 -18.85 18.53
CA PRO A 16 6.72 -19.29 17.34
C PRO A 16 6.28 -20.68 16.87
N GLY A 17 6.20 -20.87 15.56
CA GLY A 17 5.75 -22.13 14.97
C GLY A 17 4.23 -22.29 14.86
N THR A 18 3.44 -21.31 15.32
CA THR A 18 2.00 -21.27 15.01
C THR A 18 1.84 -21.17 13.49
N PRO A 19 1.27 -22.18 12.81
CA PRO A 19 1.18 -22.18 11.36
C PRO A 19 0.13 -21.14 10.90
N PRO A 20 0.40 -20.37 9.84
CA PRO A 20 -0.64 -19.56 9.23
C PRO A 20 -1.69 -20.46 8.57
N PRO A 21 -2.94 -19.97 8.39
CA PRO A 21 -3.94 -20.67 7.61
C PRO A 21 -3.39 -21.01 6.20
N LEU A 22 -3.36 -22.29 5.89
CA LEU A 22 -2.94 -22.85 4.61
C LEU A 22 -4.07 -23.70 4.04
N GLN A 23 -4.44 -23.45 2.79
CA GLN A 23 -5.38 -24.28 2.05
C GLN A 23 -4.76 -24.76 0.74
N VAL A 24 -5.01 -26.01 0.38
CA VAL A 24 -4.67 -26.56 -0.92
C VAL A 24 -5.97 -26.76 -1.70
N ILE A 25 -6.05 -26.21 -2.90
CA ILE A 25 -7.25 -26.19 -3.73
C ILE A 25 -6.92 -26.84 -5.07
N ASP A 26 -7.53 -27.99 -5.33
CA ASP A 26 -7.48 -28.62 -6.64
C ASP A 26 -8.34 -27.82 -7.64
N CYS A 27 -7.74 -27.42 -8.75
CA CYS A 27 -8.43 -26.71 -9.82
C CYS A 27 -7.73 -26.91 -11.17
N ARG A 28 -8.47 -26.65 -12.25
CA ARG A 28 -7.90 -26.67 -13.59
C ARG A 28 -7.05 -25.41 -13.83
N PRO A 29 -6.02 -25.46 -14.71
CA PRO A 29 -5.20 -24.29 -15.01
C PRO A 29 -5.99 -23.06 -15.48
N ASP A 30 -7.09 -23.26 -16.22
CA ASP A 30 -7.97 -22.19 -16.69
C ASP A 30 -8.79 -21.52 -15.57
N GLU A 31 -8.86 -22.10 -14.37
CA GLU A 31 -9.51 -21.51 -13.20
C GLU A 31 -8.57 -20.64 -12.36
N PHE A 32 -7.25 -20.71 -12.57
CA PHE A 32 -6.27 -20.05 -11.70
C PHE A 32 -6.54 -18.57 -11.50
N THR A 33 -6.84 -17.82 -12.56
CA THR A 33 -7.11 -16.38 -12.44
C THR A 33 -8.29 -16.09 -11.53
N ALA A 34 -9.40 -16.85 -11.65
CA ALA A 34 -10.57 -16.67 -10.80
C ALA A 34 -10.30 -17.06 -9.34
N ARG A 35 -9.51 -18.11 -9.13
CA ARG A 35 -9.11 -18.57 -7.79
C ARG A 35 -8.16 -17.60 -7.11
N ILE A 36 -7.20 -17.02 -7.83
CA ILE A 36 -6.33 -15.96 -7.33
C ILE A 36 -7.17 -14.74 -6.95
N ALA A 37 -8.07 -14.29 -7.83
CA ALA A 37 -8.96 -13.15 -7.54
C ALA A 37 -9.79 -13.37 -6.27
N THR A 38 -10.31 -14.58 -6.08
CA THR A 38 -11.04 -14.97 -4.86
C THR A 38 -10.13 -14.96 -3.63
N ALA A 39 -8.91 -15.49 -3.76
CA ALA A 39 -7.96 -15.54 -2.65
C ALA A 39 -7.53 -14.14 -2.19
N VAL A 40 -7.29 -13.20 -3.11
CA VAL A 40 -6.84 -11.84 -2.78
C VAL A 40 -7.96 -10.90 -2.33
N ASP A 41 -9.23 -11.22 -2.58
CA ASP A 41 -10.40 -10.45 -2.09
C ASP A 41 -10.74 -10.79 -0.62
N TYR A 42 -9.99 -11.71 -0.01
CA TYR A 42 -10.17 -12.08 1.39
C TYR A 42 -9.98 -10.88 2.33
N ARG A 43 -10.88 -10.75 3.30
CA ARG A 43 -10.82 -9.72 4.33
C ARG A 43 -10.47 -10.35 5.66
N PHE A 44 -9.35 -9.94 6.22
CA PHE A 44 -8.89 -10.40 7.52
C PHE A 44 -9.75 -9.80 8.64
N ASP A 45 -10.13 -10.64 9.60
CA ASP A 45 -10.48 -10.17 10.94
C ASP A 45 -9.19 -10.05 11.76
N LEU A 46 -8.61 -8.84 11.78
CA LEU A 46 -7.32 -8.58 12.42
C LEU A 46 -7.30 -8.92 13.92
N SER A 47 -8.47 -8.94 14.58
CA SER A 47 -8.57 -9.26 16.01
C SER A 47 -8.47 -10.75 16.29
N ASN A 48 -8.86 -11.60 15.34
CA ASN A 48 -8.95 -13.04 15.57
C ASN A 48 -8.04 -13.85 14.63
N GLU A 49 -7.44 -13.23 13.62
CA GLU A 49 -6.68 -13.92 12.59
C GLU A 49 -5.23 -13.45 12.50
N ILE A 50 -4.36 -14.37 12.07
CA ILE A 50 -3.01 -14.01 11.62
C ILE A 50 -3.18 -13.23 10.31
N PRO A 51 -2.57 -12.04 10.15
CA PRO A 51 -2.67 -11.20 8.94
C PRO A 51 -1.88 -11.76 7.74
N LEU A 52 -1.84 -13.09 7.61
CA LEU A 52 -1.16 -13.85 6.59
C LEU A 52 -1.98 -15.10 6.28
N ARG A 53 -2.28 -15.34 5.00
CA ARG A 53 -2.94 -16.55 4.52
C ARG A 53 -2.20 -17.12 3.31
N LEU A 54 -2.11 -18.44 3.26
CA LEU A 54 -1.51 -19.18 2.15
C LEU A 54 -2.57 -19.98 1.42
N SER A 55 -2.60 -19.88 0.09
CA SER A 55 -3.40 -20.76 -0.77
C SER A 55 -2.51 -21.40 -1.82
N VAL A 56 -2.54 -22.72 -1.92
CA VAL A 56 -1.84 -23.48 -2.96
C VAL A 56 -2.90 -23.98 -3.93
N LEU A 57 -2.92 -23.41 -5.13
CA LEU A 57 -3.72 -23.91 -6.23
C LEU A 57 -2.93 -25.01 -6.91
N ARG A 58 -3.50 -26.21 -6.99
CA ARG A 58 -2.85 -27.39 -7.55
C ARG A 58 -3.63 -27.87 -8.77
N ALA A 59 -2.96 -28.01 -9.90
CA ALA A 59 -3.47 -28.74 -11.06
C ALA A 59 -2.84 -30.14 -11.14
N ALA A 60 -3.39 -31.01 -11.98
CA ALA A 60 -2.96 -32.40 -12.10
C ALA A 60 -1.57 -32.58 -12.75
N ASP A 61 -1.09 -31.58 -13.50
CA ASP A 61 0.13 -31.65 -14.32
C ASP A 61 1.38 -31.12 -13.59
N ASP A 62 1.48 -31.31 -12.27
CA ASP A 62 2.53 -30.71 -11.40
C ASP A 62 2.65 -29.17 -11.49
N GLU A 63 1.55 -28.51 -11.87
CA GLU A 63 1.46 -27.06 -11.93
C GLU A 63 0.83 -26.51 -10.65
N TYR A 64 1.55 -25.58 -10.00
CA TYR A 64 1.15 -24.99 -8.72
C TYR A 64 1.24 -23.48 -8.75
N ILE A 65 0.24 -22.83 -8.15
CA ILE A 65 0.32 -21.41 -7.79
C ILE A 65 0.21 -21.27 -6.29
N VAL A 66 1.23 -20.65 -5.69
CA VAL A 66 1.20 -20.26 -4.28
C VAL A 66 0.79 -18.80 -4.18
N VAL A 67 -0.38 -18.55 -3.59
CA VAL A 67 -0.85 -17.21 -3.26
C VAL A 67 -0.52 -16.94 -1.81
N VAL A 68 0.37 -15.96 -1.58
CA VAL A 68 0.64 -15.40 -0.26
C VAL A 68 -0.15 -14.11 -0.14
N LEU A 69 -1.14 -14.09 0.74
CA LEU A 69 -1.89 -12.88 1.04
C LEU A 69 -1.45 -12.33 2.40
N LEU A 70 -0.93 -11.11 2.40
CA LEU A 70 -0.50 -10.37 3.58
C LEU A 70 -1.38 -9.13 3.75
N HIS A 71 -1.78 -8.81 4.98
CA HIS A 71 -2.38 -7.53 5.26
C HIS A 71 -1.28 -6.47 5.43
N HIS A 72 -1.41 -5.29 4.82
CA HIS A 72 -0.45 -4.17 4.94
C HIS A 72 -0.21 -3.65 6.37
N ILE A 73 -0.87 -4.20 7.38
CA ILE A 73 -0.58 -3.88 8.78
C ILE A 73 0.70 -4.58 9.26
N CYS A 74 1.13 -5.65 8.59
CA CYS A 74 2.31 -6.42 8.93
C CYS A 74 3.37 -6.44 7.82
N THR A 75 3.15 -5.73 6.71
CA THR A 75 4.10 -5.63 5.60
C THR A 75 4.01 -4.28 4.91
N ASP A 76 5.13 -3.83 4.39
CA ASP A 76 5.26 -2.71 3.48
C ASP A 76 6.01 -3.15 2.22
N GLU A 77 6.14 -2.26 1.26
CA GLU A 77 6.78 -2.57 -0.02
C GLU A 77 8.28 -2.91 0.12
N TRP A 78 8.92 -2.56 1.23
CA TRP A 78 10.31 -2.93 1.51
C TRP A 78 10.42 -4.32 2.14
N SER A 79 9.38 -4.79 2.81
CA SER A 79 9.35 -6.06 3.54
C SER A 79 9.14 -7.27 2.62
N ASP A 80 8.54 -7.08 1.44
CA ASP A 80 8.20 -8.17 0.51
C ASP A 80 9.45 -8.93 0.01
N GLY A 81 10.53 -8.22 -0.31
CA GLY A 81 11.78 -8.80 -0.81
C GLY A 81 12.44 -9.76 0.21
N PRO A 82 12.78 -9.26 1.43
CA PRO A 82 13.30 -10.10 2.50
C PRO A 82 12.39 -11.28 2.86
N PHE A 83 11.07 -11.06 2.91
CA PHE A 83 10.10 -12.12 3.18
C PHE A 83 10.18 -13.27 2.16
N LEU A 84 10.21 -12.93 0.86
CA LEU A 84 10.30 -13.94 -0.20
C LEU A 84 11.64 -14.69 -0.20
N ASP A 85 12.74 -14.01 0.13
CA ASP A 85 14.06 -14.64 0.25
C ASP A 85 14.10 -15.65 1.41
N ASP A 86 13.62 -15.24 2.58
CA ASP A 86 13.53 -16.09 3.77
C ASP A 86 12.61 -17.31 3.52
N LEU A 87 11.48 -17.11 2.86
CA LEU A 87 10.57 -18.19 2.47
C LEU A 87 11.25 -19.19 1.52
N ASN A 88 11.95 -18.71 0.50
CA ASN A 88 12.66 -19.55 -0.46
C ASN A 88 13.80 -20.34 0.21
N ARG A 89 14.59 -19.66 1.06
CA ARG A 89 15.66 -20.30 1.84
C ARG A 89 15.11 -21.40 2.75
N ALA A 90 14.05 -21.11 3.50
CA ALA A 90 13.41 -22.09 4.36
C ALA A 90 12.85 -23.27 3.57
N TYR A 91 12.19 -23.02 2.45
CA TYR A 91 11.65 -24.07 1.58
C TYR A 91 12.75 -24.99 1.05
N ARG A 92 13.81 -24.43 0.47
CA ARG A 92 14.94 -25.20 -0.08
C ARG A 92 15.66 -26.01 0.99
N GLY A 93 15.85 -25.45 2.18
CA GLY A 93 16.40 -26.16 3.34
C GLY A 93 15.55 -27.38 3.68
N ARG A 94 14.22 -27.20 3.80
CA ARG A 94 13.31 -28.31 4.13
C ARG A 94 13.26 -29.40 3.06
N VAL A 95 13.31 -29.05 1.78
CA VAL A 95 13.41 -30.01 0.68
C VAL A 95 14.72 -30.82 0.76
N ALA A 96 15.82 -30.20 1.18
CA ALA A 96 17.10 -30.85 1.40
C ALA A 96 17.21 -31.61 2.73
N GLY A 97 16.14 -31.66 3.54
CA GLY A 97 16.15 -32.27 4.87
C GLY A 97 16.81 -31.42 5.95
N ASP A 98 17.25 -30.19 5.64
CA ASP A 98 17.76 -29.24 6.61
C ASP A 98 16.61 -28.59 7.38
N ARG A 99 16.64 -28.79 8.70
CA ARG A 99 15.67 -28.23 9.65
C ARG A 99 16.26 -27.08 10.45
N SER A 100 17.49 -26.66 10.14
CA SER A 100 18.07 -25.44 10.68
C SER A 100 17.15 -24.27 10.31
N GLY A 101 16.69 -23.57 11.34
CA GLY A 101 15.83 -22.40 11.14
C GLY A 101 16.61 -21.23 10.56
N LEU A 102 15.90 -20.15 10.26
CA LEU A 102 16.56 -18.88 10.00
C LEU A 102 17.22 -18.36 11.29
N PRO A 103 18.36 -17.64 11.18
CA PRO A 103 18.96 -17.02 12.35
C PRO A 103 17.95 -16.05 13.00
N PRO A 104 17.92 -15.96 14.34
CA PRO A 104 17.01 -15.04 15.01
C PRO A 104 17.34 -13.59 14.65
N LEU A 105 16.30 -12.78 14.41
CA LEU A 105 16.50 -11.35 14.19
C LEU A 105 16.88 -10.67 15.51
N PRO A 106 17.88 -9.76 15.50
CA PRO A 106 18.32 -9.05 16.71
C PRO A 106 17.28 -8.05 17.21
N VAL A 107 16.32 -7.66 16.37
CA VAL A 107 15.23 -6.73 16.67
C VAL A 107 13.95 -7.26 16.04
N GLN A 108 12.87 -7.25 16.81
CA GLN A 108 11.51 -7.59 16.35
C GLN A 108 10.70 -6.32 16.12
N TYR A 109 9.60 -6.42 15.37
CA TYR A 109 8.72 -5.28 15.15
C TYR A 109 8.14 -4.71 16.47
N ALA A 110 7.93 -5.55 17.48
CA ALA A 110 7.52 -5.11 18.80
C ALA A 110 8.53 -4.13 19.44
N ASP A 111 9.83 -4.40 19.29
CA ASP A 111 10.89 -3.52 19.77
C ASP A 111 10.85 -2.16 19.06
N PHE A 112 10.59 -2.18 17.74
CA PHE A 112 10.38 -0.96 16.95
C PHE A 112 9.18 -0.16 17.45
N THR A 113 8.03 -0.79 17.74
CA THR A 113 6.83 -0.07 18.22
C THR A 113 7.08 0.58 19.58
N LEU A 114 7.76 -0.11 20.49
CA LEU A 114 8.12 0.43 21.81
C LEU A 114 9.15 1.57 21.69
N TRP A 115 10.10 1.45 20.76
CA TRP A 115 11.04 2.53 20.45
C TRP A 115 10.33 3.75 19.88
N GLN A 116 9.42 3.55 18.92
CA GLN A 116 8.65 4.63 18.30
C GLN A 116 7.82 5.38 19.33
N GLN A 117 7.16 4.66 20.26
CA GLN A 117 6.40 5.29 21.35
C GLN A 117 7.29 6.22 22.18
N ARG A 118 8.47 5.76 22.61
CA ARG A 118 9.41 6.59 23.37
C ARG A 118 9.89 7.81 22.60
N VAL A 119 10.11 7.68 21.29
CA VAL A 119 10.49 8.81 20.43
C VAL A 119 9.34 9.81 20.33
N LEU A 120 8.11 9.34 20.14
CA LEU A 120 6.93 10.22 20.04
C LEU A 120 6.63 10.95 21.35
N ASP A 121 6.88 10.35 22.51
CA ASP A 121 6.78 11.05 23.80
C ASP A 121 7.75 12.25 23.88
N GLN A 122 8.88 12.19 23.19
CA GLN A 122 9.91 13.24 23.20
C GLN A 122 9.67 14.32 22.14
N VAL A 123 9.27 13.94 20.92
CA VAL A 123 9.21 14.86 19.77
C VAL A 123 7.81 15.03 19.17
N GLY A 124 6.83 14.28 19.65
CA GLY A 124 5.49 14.18 19.06
C GLY A 124 4.78 15.52 18.95
N GLU A 125 4.76 16.31 20.03
CA GLU A 125 4.10 17.62 20.01
C GLU A 125 4.74 18.60 19.02
N ARG A 126 6.07 18.63 18.94
CA ARG A 126 6.80 19.49 17.99
C ARG A 126 6.50 19.10 16.55
N GLN A 127 6.48 17.81 16.25
CA GLN A 127 6.13 17.29 14.92
C GLN A 127 4.66 17.61 14.59
N ALA A 128 3.76 17.44 15.54
CA ALA A 128 2.35 17.75 15.36
C ALA A 128 2.12 19.24 15.09
N GLU A 129 2.77 20.15 15.82
CA GLU A 129 2.69 21.59 15.58
C GLU A 129 3.20 21.95 14.18
N PHE A 130 4.34 21.39 13.77
CA PHE A 130 4.88 21.58 12.43
C PHE A 130 3.88 21.19 11.34
N TRP A 131 3.28 20.00 11.43
CA TRP A 131 2.31 19.53 10.43
C TRP A 131 1.00 20.32 10.45
N ARG A 132 0.49 20.70 11.63
CA ARG A 132 -0.66 21.59 11.76
C ARG A 132 -0.44 22.91 11.03
N ARG A 133 0.72 23.54 11.19
CA ARG A 133 1.09 24.78 10.50
C ARG A 133 1.29 24.56 9.00
N THR A 134 1.96 23.48 8.61
CA THR A 134 2.28 23.19 7.20
C THR A 134 1.04 22.89 6.37
N LEU A 135 0.06 22.21 6.96
CA LEU A 135 -1.20 21.83 6.31
C LEU A 135 -2.32 22.85 6.55
N ALA A 136 -2.04 23.97 7.22
CA ALA A 136 -3.03 25.01 7.47
C ALA A 136 -3.56 25.59 6.15
N GLY A 137 -4.88 25.56 5.98
CA GLY A 137 -5.54 26.03 4.76
C GLY A 137 -5.45 25.06 3.57
N ALA A 138 -4.95 23.84 3.76
CA ALA A 138 -5.10 22.79 2.75
C ALA A 138 -6.59 22.50 2.51
N PRO A 139 -7.02 22.30 1.26
CA PRO A 139 -8.41 21.95 1.00
C PRO A 139 -8.72 20.56 1.55
N ASP A 140 -9.95 20.38 2.06
CA ASP A 140 -10.42 19.09 2.56
C ASP A 140 -10.44 18.01 1.45
N GLU A 141 -10.65 18.44 0.20
CA GLU A 141 -10.68 17.55 -0.96
C GLU A 141 -9.98 18.19 -2.17
N MET A 142 -9.21 17.38 -2.90
CA MET A 142 -8.60 17.79 -4.15
C MET A 142 -9.63 17.69 -5.29
N THR A 143 -9.88 18.79 -6.01
CA THR A 143 -10.75 18.79 -7.18
C THR A 143 -10.05 18.14 -8.38
N LEU A 144 -10.30 16.86 -8.59
CA LEU A 144 -9.89 16.13 -9.79
C LEU A 144 -11.06 16.02 -10.77
N PRO A 145 -10.81 15.94 -12.09
CA PRO A 145 -11.84 15.63 -13.06
C PRO A 145 -12.25 14.15 -12.89
N THR A 146 -13.28 13.90 -12.07
CA THR A 146 -13.79 12.55 -11.83
C THR A 146 -15.00 12.26 -12.72
N ASP A 147 -15.08 11.02 -13.22
CA ASP A 147 -16.22 10.58 -14.03
C ASP A 147 -17.51 10.40 -13.21
N ARG A 148 -17.38 10.31 -11.88
CA ARG A 148 -18.47 10.03 -10.95
C ARG A 148 -18.31 10.84 -9.67
N ALA A 149 -19.41 11.11 -8.99
CA ALA A 149 -19.41 11.68 -7.65
C ALA A 149 -18.70 10.74 -6.66
N ARG A 150 -17.96 11.32 -5.71
CA ARG A 150 -17.29 10.57 -4.66
C ARG A 150 -18.33 9.91 -3.73
N PRO A 151 -18.29 8.58 -3.53
CA PRO A 151 -19.23 7.91 -2.63
C PRO A 151 -18.90 8.22 -1.16
N ALA A 152 -19.91 8.21 -0.29
CA ALA A 152 -19.73 8.42 1.15
C ALA A 152 -18.88 7.33 1.83
N ARG A 153 -18.86 6.11 1.25
CA ARG A 153 -17.99 5.00 1.67
C ARG A 153 -17.12 4.56 0.50
N PRO A 154 -15.77 4.55 0.65
CA PRO A 154 -14.89 4.06 -0.39
C PRO A 154 -15.08 2.55 -0.58
N SER A 155 -15.07 2.08 -1.83
CA SER A 155 -15.15 0.65 -2.15
C SER A 155 -13.81 -0.07 -2.01
N GLY A 156 -12.71 0.68 -1.91
CA GLY A 156 -11.33 0.15 -1.91
C GLY A 156 -10.89 -0.44 -3.26
N ARG A 157 -11.74 -0.41 -4.29
CA ARG A 157 -11.44 -0.97 -5.60
C ARG A 157 -10.59 -0.01 -6.44
N ALA A 158 -9.54 -0.54 -7.04
CA ALA A 158 -8.73 0.14 -8.05
C ALA A 158 -8.68 -0.70 -9.33
N ALA A 159 -8.62 -0.05 -10.48
CA ALA A 159 -8.37 -0.69 -11.77
C ALA A 159 -7.03 -0.17 -12.30
N PRO A 160 -5.97 -1.01 -12.34
CA PRO A 160 -4.68 -0.57 -12.83
C PRO A 160 -4.77 -0.30 -14.33
N SER A 161 -4.26 0.87 -14.76
CA SER A 161 -4.07 1.19 -16.17
C SER A 161 -2.59 1.08 -16.48
N ARG A 162 -2.21 0.17 -17.39
CA ARG A 162 -0.82 0.02 -17.80
C ARG A 162 -0.49 1.01 -18.90
N TRP A 163 0.53 1.84 -18.66
CA TRP A 163 1.09 2.75 -19.64
C TRP A 163 2.51 2.31 -19.98
N SER A 164 2.90 2.43 -21.24
CA SER A 164 4.29 2.26 -21.66
C SER A 164 4.75 3.53 -22.37
N LEU A 165 5.91 4.03 -21.96
CA LEU A 165 6.56 5.17 -22.60
C LEU A 165 7.74 4.64 -23.40
N ARG A 166 7.80 4.96 -24.71
CA ARG A 166 8.99 4.68 -25.50
C ARG A 166 10.06 5.70 -25.13
N LEU A 167 11.25 5.24 -24.79
CA LEU A 167 12.36 6.12 -24.35
C LEU A 167 12.76 7.15 -25.43
N ASN A 168 12.44 6.88 -26.69
CA ASN A 168 12.70 7.74 -27.84
C ASN A 168 11.81 9.00 -27.87
N SER A 169 10.70 9.02 -27.12
CA SER A 169 9.85 10.21 -26.95
C SER A 169 10.24 11.04 -25.71
N TRP A 170 11.24 10.61 -24.95
CA TRP A 170 11.79 11.40 -23.84
C TRP A 170 12.73 12.46 -24.41
N ARG A 171 12.21 13.67 -24.64
CA ARG A 171 13.05 14.87 -24.73
C ARG A 171 13.28 15.34 -23.30
N PRO A 172 14.54 15.52 -22.84
CA PRO A 172 14.79 16.19 -21.57
C PRO A 172 14.09 17.55 -21.62
N CYS A 173 13.07 17.73 -20.80
CA CYS A 173 12.51 19.07 -20.58
C CYS A 173 13.64 19.88 -19.92
N GLY A 174 14.17 20.88 -20.65
CA GLY A 174 15.08 21.95 -20.23
C GLY A 174 16.05 21.67 -19.06
N SER A 175 17.35 21.67 -19.37
CA SER A 175 18.50 21.76 -18.45
C SER A 175 18.22 21.50 -16.96
N TRP A 176 18.21 20.23 -16.57
CA TRP A 176 18.40 19.84 -15.17
C TRP A 176 19.81 20.25 -14.75
N ARG A 177 19.94 21.49 -14.25
CA ARG A 177 21.15 21.92 -13.54
C ARG A 177 21.12 21.16 -12.21
N ARG A 178 22.12 20.32 -11.95
CA ARG A 178 22.33 19.68 -10.64
C ARG A 178 22.60 20.78 -9.60
N THR A 179 21.56 21.36 -9.04
CA THR A 179 21.61 21.91 -7.69
C THR A 179 21.49 20.74 -6.74
N ALA A 180 22.54 20.49 -5.97
CA ALA A 180 22.57 19.41 -4.99
C ALA A 180 21.33 19.48 -4.08
N GLY A 181 20.55 18.40 -4.03
CA GLY A 181 19.47 18.23 -3.04
C GLY A 181 18.17 17.59 -3.52
N GLU A 182 17.88 17.51 -4.83
CA GLU A 182 16.62 16.92 -5.30
C GLU A 182 16.81 15.45 -5.75
N HIS A 183 16.29 14.51 -4.96
CA HIS A 183 16.17 13.08 -5.31
C HIS A 183 15.13 12.88 -6.43
N ALA A 184 15.26 11.82 -7.22
CA ALA A 184 14.44 11.54 -8.41
C ALA A 184 12.91 11.59 -8.17
N ASP A 185 12.44 11.30 -6.95
CA ASP A 185 11.02 11.41 -6.57
C ASP A 185 10.47 12.84 -6.69
N ALA A 186 11.30 13.87 -6.43
CA ALA A 186 10.88 15.27 -6.50
C ALA A 186 10.48 15.69 -7.93
N GLY A 187 11.12 15.10 -8.97
CA GLY A 187 10.83 15.38 -10.37
C GLY A 187 9.45 14.88 -10.81
N ALA A 188 9.02 13.71 -10.31
CA ALA A 188 7.70 13.15 -10.60
C ALA A 188 6.56 13.95 -9.94
N HIS A 189 6.81 14.51 -8.75
CA HIS A 189 5.82 15.33 -8.04
C HIS A 189 5.55 16.69 -8.72
N ARG A 190 6.56 17.34 -9.34
CA ARG A 190 6.35 18.60 -10.08
C ARG A 190 5.50 18.42 -11.34
N GLY A 191 5.70 17.33 -12.09
CA GLY A 191 4.92 17.03 -13.30
C GLY A 191 3.43 16.81 -13.01
N ARG A 192 3.08 16.18 -11.88
CA ARG A 192 1.68 15.96 -11.47
C ARG A 192 0.96 17.22 -11.03
N ARG A 193 1.67 18.19 -10.41
CA ARG A 193 1.07 19.48 -10.01
C ARG A 193 0.66 20.36 -11.19
N ALA A 194 1.39 20.30 -12.30
CA ALA A 194 1.09 21.11 -13.50
C ALA A 194 -0.17 20.64 -14.26
N ALA A 195 -0.63 19.41 -14.03
CA ALA A 195 -1.81 18.84 -14.67
C ALA A 195 -3.13 19.15 -13.93
N ALA A 196 -3.07 19.78 -12.74
CA ALA A 196 -4.26 20.25 -12.04
C ALA A 196 -4.72 21.59 -12.65
N PRO A 197 -5.98 21.73 -13.11
CA PRO A 197 -6.44 22.96 -13.73
C PRO A 197 -6.46 24.11 -12.71
N SER A 198 -5.72 25.18 -13.02
CA SER A 198 -5.79 26.43 -12.25
C SER A 198 -7.11 27.15 -12.56
N GLY A 199 -7.98 27.27 -11.55
CA GLY A 199 -9.23 28.00 -11.67
C GLY A 199 -8.99 29.50 -11.90
N ARG A 200 -9.05 29.95 -13.16
CA ARG A 200 -9.27 31.36 -13.49
C ARG A 200 -10.71 31.55 -13.95
N GLY A 201 -11.49 32.23 -13.11
CA GLY A 201 -12.89 32.55 -13.37
C GLY A 201 -13.06 33.38 -14.65
N ARG A 202 -14.01 32.97 -15.49
CA ARG A 202 -14.53 33.78 -16.60
C ARG A 202 -15.73 34.58 -16.08
N GLY A 203 -15.60 35.90 -16.09
CA GLY A 203 -16.66 36.82 -15.72
C GLY A 203 -17.86 36.73 -16.66
N HIS A 204 -19.03 36.56 -16.08
CA HIS A 204 -20.32 36.73 -16.75
C HIS A 204 -20.58 38.24 -16.97
N ARG A 205 -20.57 38.68 -18.24
CA ARG A 205 -21.22 39.95 -18.63
C ARG A 205 -22.72 39.70 -18.77
N ALA A 206 -23.51 40.25 -17.86
CA ALA A 206 -24.96 40.33 -17.96
C ALA A 206 -25.36 41.26 -19.12
N ARG A 207 -26.28 40.82 -20.00
CA ARG A 207 -27.03 41.70 -20.90
C ARG A 207 -28.37 42.00 -20.22
N HIS A 208 -28.57 43.26 -19.84
CA HIS A 208 -29.87 43.79 -19.48
C HIS A 208 -30.68 44.08 -20.76
N THR A 209 -31.84 43.45 -20.90
CA THR A 209 -32.93 43.92 -21.76
C THR A 209 -33.95 44.62 -20.88
N GLY A 210 -34.01 45.95 -20.96
CA GLY A 210 -35.05 46.76 -20.35
C GLY A 210 -35.88 47.41 -21.46
N GLY A 211 -37.12 46.93 -21.63
CA GLY A 211 -38.15 47.57 -22.45
C GLY A 211 -39.15 48.34 -21.57
N ARG A 212 -39.37 49.60 -21.93
CA ARG A 212 -40.51 50.50 -21.62
C ARG A 212 -40.49 51.50 -22.78
N SER A 213 -41.58 51.91 -23.43
CA SER A 213 -43.02 51.74 -23.29
C SER A 213 -43.63 51.94 -24.68
#